data_AF-A0A430QUC5-F1
#
_entry.id   AF-A0A430QUC5-F1
#
_cell.length_a   1.000
_cell.length_b   1.000
_cell.length_c   1.000
_cell.angle_alpha   90.00
_cell.angle_beta   90.00
_cell.angle_gamma   90.00
#
_symmetry.space_group_name_H-M   'P 1'
#
loop_
_entity.id
_entity.type
_entity.pdbx_description
1 polymer ?
#
loop_
_entity_poly.entity_id
_entity_poly.type
_entity_poly.pdbx_seq_one_letter_code
_entity_poly.pdbx_strand_id
1 'polypeptide(L)'
;MDTFLLRRHSASANSLTNSVTEFFFSMLTVELEDEAKAINWWFIPGQKQSSRLFALWNRTAGDCLLDSVLQACWGVFDRENCLRRTLADSLQNCEANFYPRWRDYEALQAACHYILDEDQCRRDWENVLTAACQPRKVTNRIMS
;
A
#
# COMPACT_ATOMS: atom_id res chain seq x y z
N MET A 1 -18.75 6.40 -3.01
CA MET A 1 -17.43 5.94 -2.51
C MET A 1 -17.40 4.46 -2.79
N ASP A 2 -16.48 4.01 -3.64
CA ASP A 2 -16.47 2.64 -4.14
C ASP A 2 -15.53 1.78 -3.29
N THR A 3 -15.95 0.56 -2.98
CA THR A 3 -15.16 -0.40 -2.19
C THR A 3 -15.31 -1.78 -2.80
N PHE A 4 -14.18 -2.41 -3.08
CA PHE A 4 -14.11 -3.76 -3.59
C PHE A 4 -14.28 -4.76 -2.44
N LEU A 5 -15.32 -5.58 -2.52
CA LEU A 5 -15.55 -6.69 -1.60
C LEU A 5 -15.49 -8.00 -2.36
N LEU A 6 -14.71 -8.94 -1.84
CA LEU A 6 -14.67 -10.31 -2.36
C LEU A 6 -16.06 -10.92 -2.19
N ARG A 7 -16.67 -11.29 -3.33
CA ARG A 7 -17.94 -12.00 -3.32
C ARG A 7 -17.72 -13.35 -2.65
N ARG A 8 -18.53 -13.68 -1.63
CA ARG A 8 -18.56 -15.02 -1.05
C ARG A 8 -18.81 -16.03 -2.17
N HIS A 9 -17.79 -16.79 -2.54
CA HIS A 9 -18.01 -18.05 -3.23
C HIS A 9 -18.59 -19.01 -2.19
N SER A 10 -19.85 -19.42 -2.39
CA SER A 10 -20.39 -20.60 -1.73
C SER A 10 -19.60 -21.81 -2.23
N ALA A 11 -18.50 -22.14 -1.57
CA ALA A 11 -17.64 -23.24 -1.96
C ALA A 11 -18.38 -24.56 -1.74
N SER A 12 -18.87 -25.15 -2.84
CA SER A 12 -18.66 -26.58 -3.05
C SER A 12 -17.14 -26.78 -3.07
N ALA A 13 -16.62 -27.49 -2.09
CA ALA A 13 -15.19 -27.75 -1.90
C ALA A 13 -14.62 -28.52 -3.10
N ASN A 14 -14.05 -27.80 -4.06
CA ASN A 14 -13.37 -28.38 -5.23
C ASN A 14 -11.94 -27.83 -5.28
N SER A 15 -10.96 -28.62 -5.74
CA SER A 15 -9.53 -28.21 -5.76
C SER A 15 -9.26 -26.91 -6.52
N LEU A 16 -10.14 -26.53 -7.45
CA LEU A 16 -10.09 -25.28 -8.20
C LEU A 16 -10.27 -24.03 -7.32
N THR A 17 -11.08 -24.07 -6.25
CA THR A 17 -11.23 -22.91 -5.36
C THR A 17 -9.95 -22.64 -4.58
N ASN A 18 -9.20 -23.70 -4.22
CA ASN A 18 -7.91 -23.55 -3.52
C ASN A 18 -6.83 -22.96 -4.44
N SER A 19 -6.79 -23.38 -5.72
CA SER A 19 -5.86 -22.80 -6.69
C SER A 19 -6.16 -21.34 -7.02
N VAL A 20 -7.44 -20.94 -7.06
CA VAL A 20 -7.82 -19.54 -7.28
C VAL A 20 -7.49 -18.68 -6.04
N THR A 21 -7.70 -19.19 -4.83
CA THR A 21 -7.29 -18.46 -3.61
C THR A 21 -5.78 -18.25 -3.54
N GLU A 22 -4.96 -19.25 -3.88
CA GLU A 22 -3.49 -19.08 -3.87
C GLU A 22 -2.99 -18.09 -4.94
N PHE A 23 -3.72 -17.94 -6.04
CA PHE A 23 -3.30 -17.04 -7.13
C PHE A 23 -3.64 -15.56 -6.85
N PHE A 24 -4.71 -15.29 -6.09
CA PHE A 24 -5.19 -13.94 -5.81
C PHE A 24 -4.75 -13.38 -4.46
N PHE A 25 -4.46 -14.24 -3.49
CA PHE A 25 -4.04 -13.80 -2.16
C PHE A 25 -2.52 -13.80 -2.04
N SER A 26 -2.01 -12.72 -1.47
CA SER A 26 -0.58 -12.61 -1.18
C SER A 26 -0.22 -13.54 -0.02
N MET A 27 0.96 -14.17 -0.10
CA MET A 27 1.58 -14.88 1.03
C MET A 27 1.73 -13.96 2.28
N LEU A 28 1.71 -12.64 2.08
CA LEU A 28 1.67 -11.64 3.16
C LEU A 28 0.48 -11.81 4.10
N THR A 29 -0.62 -12.45 3.68
CA THR A 29 -1.76 -12.66 4.59
C THR A 29 -1.36 -13.49 5.81
N VAL A 30 -0.53 -14.52 5.62
CA VAL A 30 -0.04 -15.37 6.71
C VAL A 30 0.89 -14.59 7.61
N GLU A 31 1.85 -13.87 7.03
CA GLU A 31 2.79 -13.04 7.79
C GLU A 31 2.06 -11.98 8.65
N LEU A 32 1.06 -11.30 8.07
CA LEU A 32 0.29 -10.26 8.77
C LEU A 32 -0.65 -10.82 9.84
N GLU A 33 -1.21 -12.02 9.65
CA GLU A 33 -2.18 -12.62 10.55
C GLU A 33 -1.51 -13.42 11.68
N ASP A 34 -0.55 -14.29 11.34
CA ASP A 34 0.05 -15.25 12.28
C ASP A 34 1.31 -14.70 12.96
N GLU A 35 2.20 -14.06 12.20
CA GLU A 35 3.51 -13.60 12.71
C GLU A 35 3.40 -12.23 13.36
N ALA A 36 2.93 -11.23 12.59
CA ALA A 36 2.84 -9.84 13.05
C ALA A 36 1.57 -9.56 13.87
N LYS A 37 0.54 -10.41 13.76
CA LYS A 37 -0.79 -10.23 14.39
C LYS A 37 -1.40 -8.84 14.14
N ALA A 38 -1.13 -8.27 12.97
CA ALA A 38 -1.54 -6.93 12.59
C ALA A 38 -2.99 -6.87 12.09
N ILE A 39 -3.48 -7.96 11.49
CA ILE A 39 -4.85 -8.06 10.94
C ILE A 39 -5.60 -9.24 11.57
N ASN A 40 -6.94 -9.22 11.48
CA ASN A 40 -7.82 -10.30 11.92
C ASN A 40 -7.70 -10.72 13.40
N TRP A 41 -6.95 -9.97 14.23
CA TRP A 41 -6.79 -10.23 15.66
C TRP A 41 -8.10 -10.16 16.45
N TRP A 42 -9.12 -9.50 15.88
CA TRP A 42 -10.48 -9.42 16.44
C TRP A 42 -11.34 -10.67 16.16
N PHE A 43 -10.83 -11.66 15.43
CA PHE A 43 -11.56 -12.86 15.08
C PHE A 43 -11.53 -13.87 16.24
N ILE A 44 -12.59 -13.88 17.06
CA ILE A 44 -12.72 -14.76 18.21
C ILE A 44 -13.55 -16.01 17.84
N PRO A 45 -13.02 -17.23 18.04
CA PRO A 45 -13.78 -18.45 17.83
C PRO A 45 -15.08 -18.48 18.65
N GLY A 46 -16.22 -18.78 18.02
CA GLY A 46 -17.52 -18.90 18.69
C GLY A 46 -18.35 -17.61 18.80
N GLN A 47 -17.85 -16.46 18.33
CA GLN A 47 -18.63 -15.22 18.26
C GLN A 47 -19.14 -14.94 16.84
N LYS A 48 -20.19 -14.11 16.71
CA LYS A 48 -20.69 -13.65 15.40
C LYS A 48 -19.62 -12.77 14.76
N GLN A 49 -18.99 -13.29 13.71
CA GLN A 49 -17.78 -12.72 13.12
C GLN A 49 -18.07 -11.45 12.30
N SER A 50 -17.18 -10.46 12.41
CA SER A 50 -17.05 -9.39 11.43
C SER A 50 -16.36 -9.90 10.16
N SER A 51 -16.27 -9.06 9.13
CA SER A 51 -15.60 -9.40 7.87
C SER A 51 -14.10 -9.63 8.10
N ARG A 52 -13.59 -10.77 7.62
CA ARG A 52 -12.15 -11.09 7.58
C ARG A 52 -11.47 -10.29 6.48
N LEU A 53 -10.30 -9.74 6.77
CA LEU A 53 -9.46 -9.05 5.79
C LEU A 53 -8.51 -10.04 5.12
N PHE A 54 -8.23 -9.78 3.84
CA PHE A 54 -7.27 -10.54 3.06
C PHE A 54 -6.34 -9.59 2.32
N ALA A 55 -5.04 -9.89 2.30
CA ALA A 55 -4.09 -9.13 1.50
C ALA A 55 -4.15 -9.65 0.05
N LEU A 56 -4.55 -8.78 -0.87
CA LEU A 56 -4.56 -9.11 -2.30
C LEU A 56 -3.14 -9.13 -2.84
N TRP A 57 -2.87 -10.06 -3.76
CA TRP A 57 -1.61 -10.08 -4.49
C TRP A 57 -1.48 -8.80 -5.31
N ASN A 58 -0.29 -8.22 -5.26
CA ASN A 58 0.04 -6.99 -5.97
C ASN A 58 1.40 -7.15 -6.67
N ARG A 59 1.55 -6.51 -7.84
CA ARG A 59 2.81 -6.57 -8.60
C ARG A 59 3.92 -5.85 -7.81
N THR A 60 5.08 -6.49 -7.73
CA THR A 60 6.29 -5.93 -7.08
C THR A 60 7.06 -5.00 -8.03
N ALA A 61 6.35 -4.20 -8.83
CA ALA A 61 6.94 -3.33 -9.85
C ALA A 61 7.18 -1.88 -9.37
N GLY A 62 7.12 -1.63 -8.06
CA GLY A 62 7.36 -0.30 -7.48
C GLY A 62 6.14 0.64 -7.44
N ASP A 63 4.97 0.16 -7.85
CA ASP A 63 3.68 0.89 -7.81
C ASP A 63 2.64 0.25 -6.87
N CYS A 64 3.09 -0.64 -5.98
CA CYS A 64 2.21 -1.42 -5.12
C CYS A 64 1.27 -0.55 -4.27
N LEU A 65 1.68 0.63 -3.81
CA LEU A 65 0.79 1.52 -3.06
C LEU A 65 -0.45 1.92 -3.88
N LEU A 66 -0.24 2.39 -5.11
CA LEU A 66 -1.31 2.90 -5.98
C LEU A 66 -2.17 1.77 -6.49
N ASP A 67 -1.53 0.65 -6.84
CA ASP A 67 -2.19 -0.58 -7.19
C ASP A 67 -3.08 -1.08 -6.04
N SER A 68 -2.61 -1.04 -4.79
CA SER A 68 -3.42 -1.47 -3.64
C SER A 68 -4.62 -0.56 -3.39
N VAL A 69 -4.49 0.75 -3.60
CA VAL A 69 -5.62 1.69 -3.50
C VAL A 69 -6.66 1.38 -4.58
N LEU A 70 -6.27 1.23 -5.84
CA LEU A 70 -7.22 0.92 -6.92
C LEU A 70 -7.80 -0.49 -6.81
N GLN A 71 -7.05 -1.46 -6.29
CA GLN A 71 -7.56 -2.78 -5.98
C GLN A 71 -8.62 -2.71 -4.88
N ALA A 72 -8.40 -1.92 -3.84
CA ALA A 72 -9.35 -1.75 -2.74
C ALA A 72 -10.61 -0.98 -3.15
N CYS A 73 -10.53 -0.06 -4.11
CA CYS A 73 -11.69 0.71 -4.59
C CYS A 73 -12.45 0.02 -5.73
N TRP A 74 -11.73 -0.47 -6.72
CA TRP A 74 -12.30 -0.94 -8.01
C TRP A 74 -11.81 -2.33 -8.46
N GLY A 75 -10.95 -2.99 -7.70
CA GLY A 75 -10.43 -4.31 -8.05
C GLY A 75 -9.46 -4.33 -9.24
N VAL A 76 -8.87 -3.19 -9.59
CA VAL A 76 -7.96 -3.03 -10.74
C VAL A 76 -6.61 -2.43 -10.34
N PHE A 77 -5.61 -2.58 -11.20
CA PHE A 77 -4.28 -1.98 -11.05
C PHE A 77 -4.20 -0.60 -11.72
N ASP A 78 -3.27 0.25 -11.28
CA ASP A 78 -2.99 1.56 -11.93
C ASP A 78 -2.12 1.35 -13.18
N ARG A 79 -2.68 0.68 -14.20
CA ARG A 79 -1.92 0.30 -15.39
C ARG A 79 -1.47 1.50 -16.22
N GLU A 80 -2.27 2.56 -16.23
CA GLU A 80 -2.03 3.78 -17.02
C GLU A 80 -1.37 4.90 -16.18
N ASN A 81 -0.93 4.59 -14.97
CA ASN A 81 -0.34 5.56 -14.03
C ASN A 81 -1.21 6.81 -13.87
N CYS A 82 -2.54 6.66 -13.92
CA CYS A 82 -3.47 7.77 -13.85
C CYS A 82 -3.55 8.28 -12.42
N LEU A 83 -3.67 7.36 -11.45
CA LEU A 83 -3.63 7.71 -10.04
C LEU A 83 -2.26 8.25 -9.65
N ARG A 84 -1.17 7.67 -10.18
CA ARG A 84 0.19 8.18 -9.97
C ARG A 84 0.36 9.62 -10.41
N ARG A 85 -0.02 9.94 -11.65
CA ARG A 85 0.07 11.30 -12.20
C ARG A 85 -0.75 12.28 -11.37
N THR A 86 -1.98 11.90 -11.05
CA THR A 86 -2.87 12.72 -10.21
C THR A 86 -2.27 12.97 -8.82
N LEU A 87 -1.64 11.97 -8.21
CA LEU A 87 -0.95 12.10 -6.93
C LEU A 87 0.23 13.07 -7.03
N ALA A 88 1.08 12.92 -8.05
CA ALA A 88 2.22 13.79 -8.28
C ALA A 88 1.79 15.26 -8.49
N ASP A 89 0.78 15.49 -9.34
CA ASP A 89 0.22 16.81 -9.59
C ASP A 89 -0.40 17.41 -8.32
N SER A 90 -1.09 16.58 -7.52
CA SER A 90 -1.69 17.03 -6.25
C SER A 90 -0.63 17.43 -5.23
N LEU A 91 0.46 16.67 -5.12
CA LEU A 91 1.56 16.97 -4.20
C LEU A 91 2.27 18.28 -4.58
N GLN A 92 2.48 18.53 -5.87
CA GLN A 92 3.09 19.76 -6.36
C GLN A 92 2.17 20.97 -6.17
N ASN A 93 0.91 20.87 -6.62
CA ASN A 93 -0.04 21.98 -6.57
C ASN A 93 -0.43 22.37 -5.13
N CYS A 94 -0.38 21.42 -4.20
CA CYS A 94 -0.73 21.62 -2.80
C CYS A 94 0.49 21.51 -1.87
N GLU A 95 1.71 21.74 -2.39
CA GLU A 95 2.96 21.62 -1.62
C GLU A 95 2.91 22.43 -0.32
N ALA A 96 2.41 23.67 -0.39
CA ALA A 96 2.29 24.55 0.77
C ALA A 96 1.47 23.96 1.93
N ASN A 97 0.56 23.02 1.65
CA ASN A 97 -0.25 22.33 2.65
C ASN A 97 0.37 21.02 3.13
N PHE A 98 1.08 20.30 2.25
CA PHE A 98 1.65 18.98 2.55
C PHE A 98 3.02 19.07 3.20
N TYR A 99 3.90 19.97 2.73
CA TYR A 99 5.26 20.10 3.23
C TYR A 99 5.32 20.34 4.76
N PRO A 100 4.56 21.28 5.34
CA PRO A 100 4.61 21.51 6.79
C PRO A 100 4.18 20.26 7.57
N ARG A 101 3.16 19.54 7.10
CA ARG A 101 2.65 18.32 7.76
C ARG A 101 3.66 17.19 7.70
N TRP A 102 4.29 16.99 6.55
CA TRP A 102 5.35 16.01 6.39
C TRP A 102 6.54 16.33 7.29
N ARG A 103 7.00 17.59 7.30
CA ARG A 103 8.11 18.03 8.16
C ARG A 103 7.81 17.84 9.65
N ASP A 104 6.62 18.22 10.09
CA ASP A 104 6.22 18.05 11.50
C ASP A 104 6.15 16.56 11.90
N TYR A 105 5.75 15.69 10.97
CA TYR A 105 5.80 14.24 11.17
C TYR A 105 7.24 13.71 11.24
N GLU A 106 8.13 14.15 10.35
CA GLU A 106 9.55 13.78 10.41
C GLU A 106 10.19 14.25 11.72
N ALA A 107 9.83 15.44 12.21
CA ALA A 107 10.29 15.95 13.50
C ALA A 107 9.83 15.10 14.67
N LEU A 108 8.61 14.56 14.61
CA LEU A 108 8.11 13.62 15.59
C LEU A 108 8.85 12.28 15.54
N GLN A 109 9.16 11.77 14.34
CA GLN A 109 9.89 10.51 14.15
C GLN A 109 11.37 10.60 14.53
N ALA A 110 12.00 11.77 14.36
CA ALA A 110 13.40 12.03 14.69
C ALA A 110 13.75 11.98 16.19
N ALA A 111 12.78 11.56 17.03
CA ALA A 111 12.82 11.37 18.47
C ALA A 111 14.23 11.45 19.11
N CYS A 112 14.50 12.61 19.68
CA CYS A 112 15.56 12.93 20.65
C CYS A 112 17.03 12.94 20.22
N HIS A 113 17.40 12.57 18.99
CA HIS A 113 18.84 12.51 18.61
C HIS A 113 19.20 13.20 17.30
N TYR A 114 18.28 13.93 16.69
CA TYR A 114 18.52 14.61 15.42
C TYR A 114 17.83 15.98 15.38
N ILE A 115 18.57 17.01 15.00
CA ILE A 115 18.01 18.33 14.72
C ILE A 115 17.77 18.37 13.21
N LEU A 116 16.52 18.52 12.81
CA LEU A 116 16.15 18.68 11.42
C LEU A 116 16.61 20.05 10.93
N ASP A 117 17.53 20.03 9.98
CA ASP A 117 17.95 21.18 9.20
C ASP A 117 16.90 21.48 8.11
N GLU A 118 16.46 22.73 8.00
CA GLU A 118 15.40 23.11 7.05
C GLU A 118 15.86 22.95 5.59
N ASP A 119 17.15 23.17 5.31
CA ASP A 119 17.69 22.93 3.97
C ASP A 119 17.72 21.43 3.64
N GLN A 120 18.01 20.57 4.62
CA GLN A 120 17.90 19.12 4.47
C GLN A 120 16.45 18.67 4.25
N CYS A 121 15.50 19.17 5.04
CA CYS A 121 14.07 18.91 4.85
C CYS A 121 13.60 19.29 3.46
N ARG A 122 14.07 20.43 2.92
CA ARG A 122 13.72 20.89 1.58
C ARG A 122 14.21 19.92 0.51
N ARG A 123 15.47 19.49 0.60
CA ARG A 123 16.05 18.50 -0.33
C ARG A 123 15.32 17.17 -0.27
N ASP A 124 15.00 16.69 0.93
CA ASP A 124 14.28 15.43 1.11
C ASP A 124 12.85 15.51 0.58
N TRP A 125 12.21 16.66 0.73
CA TRP A 125 10.91 16.90 0.12
C TRP A 125 10.97 16.92 -1.42
N GLU A 126 11.98 17.55 -2.02
CA GLU A 126 12.21 17.49 -3.47
C GLU A 126 12.40 16.04 -3.95
N ASN A 127 13.08 15.20 -3.16
CA ASN A 127 13.21 13.78 -3.44
C ASN A 127 11.86 13.05 -3.41
N VAL A 128 10.98 13.38 -2.45
CA VAL A 128 9.61 12.85 -2.38
C VAL A 128 8.79 13.24 -3.61
N LEU A 129 8.82 14.52 -4.01
CA LEU A 129 8.13 15.00 -5.21
C LEU A 129 8.65 14.29 -6.47
N THR A 130 9.96 14.14 -6.58
CA THR A 130 10.61 13.43 -7.70
C THR A 130 10.19 11.96 -7.74
N ALA A 131 10.15 11.29 -6.58
CA ALA A 131 9.73 9.90 -6.47
C ALA A 131 8.26 9.69 -6.86
N ALA A 132 7.38 10.65 -6.57
CA ALA A 132 5.99 10.61 -7.01
C ALA A 132 5.89 10.68 -8.55
N CYS A 133 6.68 11.56 -9.18
CA CYS A 133 6.68 11.78 -10.63
C CYS A 133 7.29 10.62 -11.43
N GLN A 134 8.34 9.98 -10.91
CA GLN A 134 9.10 8.99 -11.68
C GLN A 134 8.53 7.59 -11.50
N PRO A 135 8.01 6.91 -12.54
CA PRO A 135 7.66 5.50 -12.45
C PRO A 135 8.85 4.72 -11.89
N ARG A 136 8.65 4.00 -10.77
CA ARG A 136 9.74 3.22 -10.18
C ARG A 136 10.11 2.14 -11.19
N LYS A 137 11.26 2.31 -11.86
CA LYS A 137 11.80 1.26 -12.71
C LYS A 137 12.16 0.10 -11.81
N VAL A 138 11.72 -1.11 -12.17
CA VAL A 138 12.26 -2.32 -11.58
C VAL A 138 13.75 -2.31 -11.83
N THR A 139 14.53 -2.02 -10.80
CA THR A 139 15.98 -2.18 -10.86
C THR A 139 16.23 -3.68 -10.88
N ASN A 140 16.43 -4.26 -12.07
CA ASN A 140 17.08 -5.56 -12.22
C ASN A 140 18.54 -5.40 -11.72
N ARG A 141 18.73 -5.35 -10.41
CA ARG A 141 20.04 -5.38 -9.76
C ARG A 141 20.24 -6.71 -9.05
N ILE A 142 20.02 -7.81 -9.78
CA ILE A 142 20.64 -9.10 -9.46
C ILE A 142 20.96 -9.80 -10.78
N MET A 143 22.18 -9.61 -11.27
CA MET A 143 23.05 -10.61 -11.91
C MET A 143 24.27 -9.91 -12.53
N SER A 144 25.30 -9.70 -11.71
CA SER A 144 26.72 -9.79 -12.12
C SER A 144 27.52 -10.29 -10.93
#